data_AF-A0A944IP87-F1
#
_entry.id   AF-A0A944IP87-F1
#
_cell.length_a   1.000
_cell.length_b   1.000
_cell.length_c   1.000
_cell.angle_alpha   90.00
_cell.angle_beta   90.00
_cell.angle_gamma   90.00
#
_symmetry.space_group_name_H-M   'P 1'
#
loop_
_entity.id
_entity.type
_entity.pdbx_description
1 polymer ?
#
loop_
_entity_poly.entity_id
_entity_poly.type
_entity_poly.pdbx_seq_one_letter_code
_entity_poly.pdbx_strand_id
1 'polypeptide(L)'
;MQEDQRDFDVAIVGGGIGGTMLGAILARHGVRTLLLEGSGHPRFAIGESTVPETTFGLRVLARRYDVPEIEHLATHGALRRHVSSNCGVKRNFSFVYHREGEPTRAEECTQYPTWGPPLGPDSHFFRQDVDAYMFHVAVSYGVTAHTHTMVEDVKFEEDHATLVTRDKGSFRASYVVDAGGMRAMLPERLGLRQEPPYRTRSRTIFTHMVDVRPFDTVAPPREQHGMPSPFSQGTLHHMFQGGWLWVIPFDNHTAGTSGLCSVGINLDLDAYPRPEGVPAEEEFWQHIGRFPSVARQFERARSVRPYVSTDRTQFSSQQVVGDRWCLLPHASDFIDPLFSSGLAVTVMSLNALGHRLIDAVRQDDFDTARFQYLEHWTKRMFRFYDDLVSCSYISFDDFDLWNAWNRVWTITTLYGTNAQNQAAVTFEKTHDAACFDALELPPYRGLQGVDNPWVERLFEQSRDAVLAYRDGEWTKERTIDRIYELLRQSGLCPQVWGTLDPQDRCPAGVFTLWPLMRILLWGKFRSPRHVRGSYFTGGARMVGKEAAQTYATELRSGATQVHQTLRDMWFNWNRDWTRRPAPRSAAGRPPGTAPARD
;
A
#
# COMPACT_ATOMS: atom_id res chain seq x y z
N MET A 1 -43.39 6.66 0.62
CA MET A 1 -42.02 7.05 0.21
C MET A 1 -42.06 7.21 -1.29
N GLN A 2 -41.77 8.40 -1.81
CA GLN A 2 -41.79 8.68 -3.26
C GLN A 2 -40.68 7.87 -3.96
N GLU A 3 -41.00 7.20 -5.05
CA GLU A 3 -40.07 6.36 -5.85
C GLU A 3 -38.81 7.13 -6.29
N ASP A 4 -38.93 8.43 -6.56
CA ASP A 4 -37.86 9.32 -7.05
C ASP A 4 -36.67 9.53 -6.06
N GLN A 5 -36.86 9.16 -4.78
CA GLN A 5 -35.81 9.23 -3.74
C GLN A 5 -34.88 8.00 -3.73
N ARG A 6 -35.10 7.01 -4.60
CA ARG A 6 -34.33 5.74 -4.64
C ARG A 6 -33.64 5.47 -5.97
N ASP A 7 -33.67 6.44 -6.88
CA ASP A 7 -32.98 6.42 -8.15
C ASP A 7 -31.66 7.20 -8.06
N PHE A 8 -30.60 6.63 -8.61
CA PHE A 8 -29.23 7.13 -8.56
C PHE A 8 -28.54 7.00 -9.92
N ASP A 9 -27.51 7.80 -10.13
CA ASP A 9 -26.68 7.66 -11.34
C ASP A 9 -25.70 6.49 -11.16
N VAL A 10 -25.06 6.41 -9.99
CA VAL A 10 -24.08 5.37 -9.67
C VAL A 10 -24.33 4.81 -8.26
N ALA A 11 -24.37 3.49 -8.14
CA ALA A 11 -24.35 2.79 -6.87
C ALA A 11 -22.99 2.15 -6.61
N ILE A 12 -22.46 2.32 -5.41
CA ILE A 12 -21.20 1.73 -4.95
C ILE A 12 -21.50 0.72 -3.85
N VAL A 13 -21.10 -0.54 -4.07
CA VAL A 13 -21.25 -1.63 -3.09
C VAL A 13 -19.93 -1.80 -2.34
N GLY A 14 -19.89 -1.38 -1.07
CA GLY A 14 -18.71 -1.43 -0.20
C GLY A 14 -18.21 -0.06 0.24
N GLY A 15 -18.16 0.17 1.56
CA GLY A 15 -17.75 1.41 2.21
C GLY A 15 -16.26 1.45 2.58
N GLY A 16 -15.41 0.62 1.97
CA GLY A 16 -13.96 0.72 2.17
C GLY A 16 -13.37 1.97 1.51
N ILE A 17 -12.10 2.26 1.80
CA ILE A 17 -11.39 3.45 1.29
C ILE A 17 -11.57 3.71 -0.22
N GLY A 18 -11.51 2.67 -1.06
CA GLY A 18 -11.69 2.82 -2.51
C GLY A 18 -13.09 3.26 -2.91
N GLY A 19 -14.13 2.65 -2.31
CA GLY A 19 -15.54 3.00 -2.57
C GLY A 19 -15.90 4.38 -2.04
N THR A 20 -15.40 4.75 -0.86
CA THR A 20 -15.66 6.08 -0.27
C THR A 20 -14.90 7.19 -0.97
N MET A 21 -13.64 6.98 -1.41
CA MET A 21 -12.94 7.94 -2.28
C MET A 21 -13.66 8.14 -3.61
N LEU A 22 -14.08 7.04 -4.27
CA LEU A 22 -14.84 7.15 -5.51
C LEU A 22 -16.17 7.90 -5.30
N GLY A 23 -16.91 7.56 -4.24
CA GLY A 23 -18.16 8.25 -3.92
C GLY A 23 -17.98 9.74 -3.69
N ALA A 24 -16.95 10.15 -2.95
CA ALA A 24 -16.61 11.56 -2.76
C ALA A 24 -16.30 12.26 -4.09
N ILE A 25 -15.52 11.63 -4.96
CA ILE A 25 -15.18 12.14 -6.30
C ILE A 25 -16.46 12.31 -7.14
N LEU A 26 -17.31 11.28 -7.24
CA LEU A 26 -18.52 11.33 -8.05
C LEU A 26 -19.49 12.41 -7.56
N ALA A 27 -19.77 12.43 -6.25
CA ALA A 27 -20.70 13.39 -5.65
C ALA A 27 -20.20 14.84 -5.77
N ARG A 28 -18.87 15.07 -5.62
CA ARG A 28 -18.24 16.38 -5.87
C ARG A 28 -18.52 16.92 -7.28
N HIS A 29 -18.66 16.03 -8.26
CA HIS A 29 -18.88 16.37 -9.67
C HIS A 29 -20.35 16.26 -10.11
N GLY A 30 -21.29 16.21 -9.16
CA GLY A 30 -22.73 16.29 -9.40
C GLY A 30 -23.41 14.96 -9.74
N VAL A 31 -22.71 13.83 -9.57
CA VAL A 31 -23.28 12.49 -9.77
C VAL A 31 -24.07 12.08 -8.53
N ARG A 32 -25.37 11.76 -8.68
CA ARG A 32 -26.22 11.21 -7.62
C ARG A 32 -25.70 9.83 -7.25
N THR A 33 -24.95 9.77 -6.16
CA THR A 33 -24.22 8.57 -5.77
C THR A 33 -24.86 7.90 -4.55
N LEU A 34 -25.14 6.60 -4.67
CA LEU A 34 -25.54 5.72 -3.57
C LEU A 34 -24.33 4.91 -3.09
N LEU A 35 -24.13 4.79 -1.77
CA LEU A 35 -23.12 3.91 -1.18
C LEU A 35 -23.77 2.95 -0.18
N LEU A 36 -23.65 1.66 -0.43
CA LEU A 36 -24.19 0.59 0.40
C LEU A 36 -23.06 -0.19 1.06
N GLU A 37 -22.98 -0.16 2.39
CA GLU A 37 -21.98 -0.90 3.18
C GLU A 37 -22.70 -1.90 4.09
N GLY A 38 -22.35 -3.18 3.92
CA GLY A 38 -22.98 -4.29 4.66
C GLY A 38 -22.69 -4.27 6.17
N SER A 39 -21.61 -3.62 6.58
CA SER A 39 -21.22 -3.42 7.98
C SER A 39 -21.31 -1.95 8.40
N GLY A 40 -20.66 -1.53 9.49
CA GLY A 40 -20.66 -0.14 9.95
C GLY A 40 -19.23 0.38 10.12
N HIS A 41 -19.07 1.71 10.13
CA HIS A 41 -17.83 2.35 10.53
C HIS A 41 -17.89 2.76 12.00
N PRO A 42 -16.79 2.68 12.77
CA PRO A 42 -15.48 2.16 12.37
C PRO A 42 -15.45 0.62 12.29
N ARG A 43 -14.63 0.06 11.39
CA ARG A 43 -14.41 -1.39 11.25
C ARG A 43 -12.97 -1.75 10.91
N PHE A 44 -12.56 -2.95 11.31
CA PHE A 44 -11.26 -3.49 10.91
C PHE A 44 -11.18 -3.74 9.40
N ALA A 45 -10.01 -3.46 8.83
CA ALA A 45 -9.61 -3.87 7.50
C ALA A 45 -8.07 -3.94 7.44
N ILE A 46 -7.55 -4.86 6.62
CA ILE A 46 -6.12 -4.93 6.30
C ILE A 46 -5.79 -4.08 5.06
N GLY A 47 -4.51 -3.91 4.77
CA GLY A 47 -3.99 -2.97 3.76
C GLY A 47 -3.60 -1.68 4.45
N GLU A 48 -2.57 -1.76 5.29
CA GLU A 48 -2.21 -0.74 6.27
C GLU A 48 -0.89 -0.05 5.91
N SER A 49 -0.02 -0.71 5.14
CA SER A 49 1.24 -0.12 4.70
C SER A 49 1.03 0.66 3.41
N THR A 50 1.33 1.96 3.41
CA THR A 50 1.31 2.78 2.19
C THR A 50 2.68 2.81 1.52
N VAL A 51 2.73 3.11 0.23
CA VAL A 51 3.98 3.23 -0.55
C VAL A 51 4.00 4.60 -1.24
N PRO A 52 5.16 5.05 -1.75
CA PRO A 52 5.22 6.32 -2.45
C PRO A 52 4.18 6.41 -3.58
N GLU A 53 3.90 5.32 -4.29
CA GLU A 53 2.85 5.30 -5.31
C GLU A 53 1.44 5.56 -4.78
N THR A 54 1.14 5.10 -3.56
CA THR A 54 -0.11 5.43 -2.85
C THR A 54 -0.11 6.91 -2.50
N THR A 55 0.98 7.41 -1.91
CA THR A 55 1.14 8.82 -1.49
C THR A 55 0.96 9.79 -2.65
N PHE A 56 1.68 9.59 -3.76
CA PHE A 56 1.55 10.43 -4.95
C PHE A 56 0.21 10.24 -5.64
N GLY A 57 -0.31 9.01 -5.69
CA GLY A 57 -1.62 8.76 -6.26
C GLY A 57 -2.75 9.49 -5.50
N LEU A 58 -2.69 9.53 -4.16
CA LEU A 58 -3.68 10.26 -3.35
C LEU A 58 -3.66 11.76 -3.67
N ARG A 59 -2.46 12.34 -3.84
CA ARG A 59 -2.29 13.73 -4.31
C ARG A 59 -2.85 13.94 -5.72
N VAL A 60 -2.62 12.99 -6.63
CA VAL A 60 -3.20 13.02 -7.99
C VAL A 60 -4.72 13.06 -7.91
N LEU A 61 -5.35 12.15 -7.15
CA LEU A 61 -6.81 12.12 -7.01
C LEU A 61 -7.36 13.43 -6.42
N ALA A 62 -6.74 13.92 -5.34
CA ALA A 62 -7.16 15.15 -4.68
C ALA A 62 -7.15 16.34 -5.65
N ARG A 63 -6.10 16.47 -6.46
CA ARG A 63 -5.89 17.57 -7.41
C ARG A 63 -6.72 17.42 -8.70
N ARG A 64 -6.80 16.20 -9.24
CA ARG A 64 -7.55 15.92 -10.48
C ARG A 64 -9.05 16.14 -10.28
N TYR A 65 -9.57 15.70 -9.14
CA TYR A 65 -11.01 15.68 -8.87
C TYR A 65 -11.46 16.77 -7.90
N ASP A 66 -10.56 17.66 -7.45
CA ASP A 66 -10.87 18.75 -6.52
C ASP A 66 -11.56 18.25 -5.23
N VAL A 67 -10.98 17.21 -4.64
CA VAL A 67 -11.37 16.62 -3.35
C VAL A 67 -10.16 16.69 -2.40
N PRO A 68 -9.86 17.86 -1.82
CA PRO A 68 -8.61 18.09 -1.07
C PRO A 68 -8.44 17.17 0.14
N GLU A 69 -9.53 16.68 0.74
CA GLU A 69 -9.50 15.77 1.88
C GLU A 69 -8.81 14.43 1.59
N ILE A 70 -8.73 14.01 0.32
CA ILE A 70 -7.99 12.80 -0.06
C ILE A 70 -6.48 12.99 0.22
N GLU A 71 -5.94 14.20 0.04
CA GLU A 71 -4.52 14.49 0.30
C GLU A 71 -4.18 14.45 1.79
N HIS A 72 -5.17 14.54 2.68
CA HIS A 72 -4.95 14.32 4.12
C HIS A 72 -4.41 12.92 4.43
N LEU A 73 -4.65 11.94 3.55
CA LEU A 73 -4.16 10.58 3.69
C LEU A 73 -2.73 10.37 3.16
N ALA A 74 -2.19 11.33 2.41
CA ALA A 74 -1.00 11.11 1.59
C ALA A 74 0.29 10.93 2.42
N THR A 75 0.46 11.69 3.51
CA THR A 75 1.69 11.63 4.32
C THR A 75 1.37 11.40 5.79
N HIS A 76 2.28 10.80 6.53
CA HIS A 76 2.08 10.56 7.98
C HIS A 76 1.77 11.86 8.73
N GLY A 77 2.43 12.96 8.36
CA GLY A 77 2.19 14.27 8.96
C GLY A 77 0.79 14.82 8.69
N ALA A 78 0.26 14.63 7.48
CA ALA A 78 -1.11 15.05 7.14
C ALA A 78 -2.15 14.13 7.80
N LEU A 79 -1.94 12.81 7.73
CA LEU A 79 -2.83 11.79 8.28
C LEU A 79 -3.03 12.00 9.78
N ARG A 80 -1.93 12.18 10.52
CA ARG A 80 -1.96 12.45 11.96
C ARG A 80 -2.74 13.71 12.31
N ARG A 81 -2.59 14.77 11.52
CA ARG A 81 -3.19 16.09 11.81
C ARG A 81 -4.68 16.15 11.50
N HIS A 82 -5.10 15.52 10.42
CA HIS A 82 -6.45 15.67 9.88
C HIS A 82 -7.36 14.47 10.12
N VAL A 83 -6.78 13.29 10.37
CA VAL A 83 -7.53 12.03 10.44
C VAL A 83 -7.40 11.39 11.81
N SER A 84 -6.21 10.88 12.15
CA SER A 84 -6.01 10.17 13.43
C SER A 84 -4.55 10.07 13.80
N SER A 85 -4.25 10.25 15.09
CA SER A 85 -2.95 9.94 15.69
C SER A 85 -2.74 8.45 15.97
N ASN A 86 -3.75 7.61 15.72
CA ASN A 86 -3.59 6.16 15.68
C ASN A 86 -3.02 5.78 14.31
N CYS A 87 -1.81 6.23 13.98
CA CYS A 87 -1.13 5.82 12.76
C CYS A 87 0.37 5.68 13.03
N GLY A 88 0.99 4.78 12.29
CA GLY A 88 2.45 4.62 12.31
C GLY A 88 3.10 5.46 11.24
N VAL A 89 4.36 5.84 11.47
CA VAL A 89 5.21 6.40 10.42
C VAL A 89 5.83 5.26 9.62
N LYS A 90 5.94 5.42 8.30
CA LYS A 90 6.70 4.51 7.44
C LYS A 90 7.79 5.27 6.70
N ARG A 91 9.03 5.02 7.11
CA ARG A 91 10.26 5.60 6.54
C ARG A 91 11.00 4.65 5.62
N ASN A 92 10.63 3.36 5.66
CA ASN A 92 11.30 2.33 4.91
C ASN A 92 10.42 1.09 4.70
N PHE A 93 10.78 0.33 3.68
CA PHE A 93 10.65 -1.12 3.67
C PHE A 93 11.95 -1.70 4.21
N SER A 94 11.86 -2.54 5.22
CA SER A 94 13.00 -3.33 5.71
C SER A 94 12.73 -4.80 5.48
N PHE A 95 13.73 -5.49 4.95
CA PHE A 95 13.69 -6.92 4.67
C PHE A 95 14.83 -7.58 5.43
N VAL A 96 14.50 -8.43 6.39
CA VAL A 96 15.47 -9.13 7.24
C VAL A 96 15.29 -10.61 7.01
N TYR A 97 16.33 -11.27 6.50
CA TYR A 97 16.31 -12.69 6.21
C TYR A 97 16.70 -13.48 7.46
N HIS A 98 16.05 -14.63 7.66
CA HIS A 98 16.29 -15.52 8.77
C HIS A 98 16.54 -16.95 8.30
N ARG A 99 17.44 -17.62 9.00
CA ARG A 99 17.69 -19.05 8.88
C ARG A 99 17.10 -19.73 10.12
N GLU A 100 16.43 -20.85 9.91
CA GLU A 100 15.76 -21.57 10.99
C GLU A 100 16.76 -22.00 12.08
N GLY A 101 16.40 -21.78 13.34
CA GLY A 101 17.23 -22.11 14.50
C GLY A 101 18.41 -21.15 14.74
N GLU A 102 18.68 -20.20 13.84
CA GLU A 102 19.82 -19.29 13.95
C GLU A 102 19.41 -17.89 14.42
N PRO A 103 20.29 -17.16 15.16
CA PRO A 103 20.10 -15.73 15.36
C PRO A 103 20.21 -14.97 14.03
N THR A 104 19.63 -13.78 14.01
CA THR A 104 19.65 -12.91 12.82
C THR A 104 21.07 -12.44 12.53
N ARG A 105 21.50 -12.58 11.28
CA ARG A 105 22.80 -12.10 10.79
C ARG A 105 22.68 -10.63 10.38
N ALA A 106 23.66 -9.82 10.75
CA ALA A 106 23.60 -8.37 10.49
C ALA A 106 23.68 -8.05 8.98
N GLU A 107 24.33 -8.95 8.23
CA GLU A 107 24.60 -8.87 6.80
C GLU A 107 23.42 -9.31 5.93
N GLU A 108 22.47 -10.05 6.50
CA GLU A 108 21.33 -10.61 5.77
C GLU A 108 20.07 -9.74 5.93
N CYS A 109 20.21 -8.44 5.62
CA CYS A 109 19.08 -7.51 5.53
C CYS A 109 19.26 -6.48 4.42
N THR A 110 18.16 -6.02 3.82
CA THR A 110 18.11 -4.91 2.86
C THR A 110 17.07 -3.87 3.28
N GLN A 111 17.23 -2.62 2.83
CA GLN A 111 16.29 -1.54 3.12
C GLN A 111 16.04 -0.64 1.91
N TYR A 112 14.77 -0.33 1.67
CA TYR A 112 14.34 0.70 0.71
C TYR A 112 13.66 1.85 1.47
N PRO A 113 14.35 2.99 1.66
CA PRO A 113 13.76 4.15 2.29
C PRO A 113 12.60 4.75 1.48
N THR A 114 11.60 5.27 2.18
CA THR A 114 10.55 6.08 1.57
C THR A 114 11.02 7.54 1.50
N TRP A 115 10.19 8.40 0.90
CA TRP A 115 10.52 9.82 0.74
C TRP A 115 10.47 10.53 2.09
N GLY A 116 11.47 11.37 2.39
CA GLY A 116 11.44 12.22 3.57
C GLY A 116 10.50 13.43 3.41
N PRO A 117 10.28 14.22 4.47
CA PRO A 117 9.59 15.49 4.34
C PRO A 117 10.26 16.40 3.29
N PRO A 118 9.47 17.16 2.49
CA PRO A 118 8.02 17.37 2.60
C PRO A 118 7.15 16.38 1.79
N LEU A 119 7.77 15.49 1.01
CA LEU A 119 7.04 14.59 0.09
C LEU A 119 6.55 13.30 0.77
N GLY A 120 7.16 12.92 1.90
CA GLY A 120 6.69 11.89 2.81
C GLY A 120 6.92 12.31 4.28
N PRO A 121 7.16 11.38 5.22
CA PRO A 121 7.16 9.93 5.04
C PRO A 121 5.77 9.36 4.76
N ASP A 122 5.77 8.13 4.25
CA ASP A 122 4.57 7.31 4.09
C ASP A 122 4.00 6.94 5.47
N SER A 123 2.83 6.32 5.49
CA SER A 123 2.09 5.98 6.70
C SER A 123 1.83 4.49 6.85
N HIS A 124 1.71 4.04 8.09
CA HIS A 124 0.93 2.88 8.45
C HIS A 124 -0.49 3.33 8.84
N PHE A 125 -1.46 3.06 7.98
CA PHE A 125 -2.86 3.36 8.18
C PHE A 125 -3.48 2.42 9.20
N PHE A 126 -4.03 2.98 10.28
CA PHE A 126 -5.01 2.26 11.07
C PHE A 126 -6.37 2.36 10.38
N ARG A 127 -6.67 1.35 9.58
CA ARG A 127 -7.75 1.41 8.57
C ARG A 127 -9.13 1.71 9.11
N GLN A 128 -9.42 1.35 10.35
CA GLN A 128 -10.72 1.66 10.96
C GLN A 128 -10.99 3.17 11.10
N ASP A 129 -9.95 3.96 11.36
CA ASP A 129 -10.04 5.42 11.47
C ASP A 129 -10.01 6.06 10.07
N VAL A 130 -9.12 5.56 9.20
CA VAL A 130 -8.96 6.06 7.82
C VAL A 130 -10.22 5.84 6.98
N ASP A 131 -10.79 4.64 7.01
CA ASP A 131 -11.99 4.32 6.23
C ASP A 131 -13.20 5.10 6.76
N ALA A 132 -13.32 5.25 8.09
CA ALA A 132 -14.38 6.06 8.70
C ALA A 132 -14.26 7.55 8.31
N TYR A 133 -13.05 8.09 8.31
CA TYR A 133 -12.80 9.45 7.83
C TYR A 133 -13.25 9.64 6.39
N MET A 134 -12.81 8.78 5.47
CA MET A 134 -13.22 8.89 4.07
C MET A 134 -14.70 8.63 3.85
N PHE A 135 -15.34 7.78 4.65
CA PHE A 135 -16.79 7.63 4.64
C PHE A 135 -17.49 8.96 4.96
N HIS A 136 -17.04 9.67 5.99
CA HIS A 136 -17.59 10.99 6.33
C HIS A 136 -17.32 12.05 5.26
N VAL A 137 -16.14 12.03 4.63
CA VAL A 137 -15.83 12.90 3.48
C VAL A 137 -16.80 12.63 2.33
N ALA A 138 -17.05 11.37 1.98
CA ALA A 138 -18.01 11.03 0.93
C ALA A 138 -19.42 11.58 1.24
N VAL A 139 -19.88 11.42 2.48
CA VAL A 139 -21.17 11.95 2.94
C VAL A 139 -21.18 13.49 2.89
N SER A 140 -20.09 14.17 3.25
CA SER A 140 -20.04 15.65 3.20
C SER A 140 -20.14 16.22 1.78
N TYR A 141 -19.78 15.43 0.77
CA TYR A 141 -19.96 15.78 -0.65
C TYR A 141 -21.32 15.40 -1.22
N GLY A 142 -22.21 14.79 -0.43
CA GLY A 142 -23.60 14.50 -0.85
C GLY A 142 -23.87 13.06 -1.26
N VAL A 143 -22.97 12.11 -0.98
CA VAL A 143 -23.26 10.68 -1.17
C VAL A 143 -24.39 10.25 -0.23
N THR A 144 -25.43 9.62 -0.80
CA THR A 144 -26.45 8.93 0.01
C THR A 144 -25.86 7.61 0.49
N ALA A 145 -25.48 7.55 1.76
CA ALA A 145 -24.81 6.38 2.33
C ALA A 145 -25.70 5.59 3.29
N HIS A 146 -25.67 4.27 3.17
CA HIS A 146 -26.33 3.35 4.08
C HIS A 146 -25.33 2.30 4.59
N THR A 147 -25.02 2.36 5.88
CA THR A 147 -24.30 1.31 6.61
C THR A 147 -25.27 0.23 7.09
N HIS A 148 -24.74 -0.91 7.53
CA HIS A 148 -25.50 -2.08 7.97
C HIS A 148 -26.55 -2.50 6.94
N THR A 149 -26.24 -2.30 5.66
CA THR A 149 -27.15 -2.52 4.54
C THR A 149 -26.48 -3.47 3.58
N MET A 150 -26.68 -4.76 3.80
CA MET A 150 -26.16 -5.80 2.93
C MET A 150 -26.96 -5.80 1.64
N VAL A 151 -26.28 -5.62 0.50
CA VAL A 151 -26.83 -5.95 -0.81
C VAL A 151 -26.86 -7.48 -0.88
N GLU A 152 -27.99 -8.05 -1.28
CA GLU A 152 -28.13 -9.49 -1.42
C GLU A 152 -28.18 -9.89 -2.88
N ASP A 153 -28.74 -9.05 -3.75
CA ASP A 153 -28.90 -9.29 -5.18
C ASP A 153 -28.73 -7.98 -5.98
N VAL A 154 -28.30 -8.12 -7.23
CA VAL A 154 -28.28 -7.02 -8.20
C VAL A 154 -28.84 -7.58 -9.51
N LYS A 155 -29.88 -6.93 -10.02
CA LYS A 155 -30.50 -7.26 -11.30
C LYS A 155 -30.09 -6.20 -12.30
N PHE A 156 -29.64 -6.63 -13.47
CA PHE A 156 -29.25 -5.72 -14.55
C PHE A 156 -30.36 -5.72 -15.60
N GLU A 157 -30.90 -4.53 -15.85
CA GLU A 157 -31.85 -4.21 -16.90
C GLU A 157 -31.13 -3.42 -18.03
N GLU A 158 -31.85 -3.09 -19.12
CA GLU A 158 -31.25 -2.42 -20.29
C GLU A 158 -30.74 -0.99 -19.96
N ASP A 159 -31.49 -0.25 -19.17
CA ASP A 159 -31.24 1.17 -18.85
C ASP A 159 -30.72 1.40 -17.41
N HIS A 160 -30.78 0.40 -16.53
CA HIS A 160 -30.39 0.52 -15.13
C HIS A 160 -30.06 -0.83 -14.48
N ALA A 161 -29.69 -0.77 -13.20
CA ALA A 161 -29.58 -1.93 -12.33
C ALA A 161 -30.42 -1.72 -11.06
N THR A 162 -31.09 -2.78 -10.62
CA THR A 162 -31.83 -2.82 -9.35
C THR A 162 -31.01 -3.54 -8.27
N LEU A 163 -30.57 -2.81 -7.24
CA LEU A 163 -29.88 -3.35 -6.07
C LEU A 163 -30.90 -3.73 -4.99
N VAL A 164 -30.98 -5.02 -4.66
CA VAL A 164 -31.86 -5.54 -3.60
C VAL A 164 -31.06 -5.67 -2.31
N THR A 165 -31.51 -4.99 -1.26
CA THR A 165 -30.89 -5.04 0.06
C THR A 165 -31.71 -5.92 1.00
N ARG A 166 -31.03 -6.48 2.01
CA ARG A 166 -31.66 -7.33 3.02
C ARG A 166 -32.84 -6.65 3.73
N ASP A 167 -32.62 -5.42 4.19
CA ASP A 167 -33.52 -4.77 5.16
C ASP A 167 -34.05 -3.39 4.70
N LYS A 168 -33.53 -2.83 3.60
CA LYS A 168 -33.93 -1.49 3.12
C LYS A 168 -34.72 -1.50 1.80
N GLY A 169 -35.08 -2.68 1.31
CA GLY A 169 -35.76 -2.87 0.03
C GLY A 169 -34.81 -2.68 -1.15
N SER A 170 -35.32 -2.18 -2.28
CA SER A 170 -34.54 -1.98 -3.49
C SER A 170 -34.16 -0.51 -3.73
N PHE A 171 -33.07 -0.32 -4.47
CA PHE A 171 -32.59 0.94 -5.04
C PHE A 171 -32.29 0.73 -6.52
N ARG A 172 -32.40 1.77 -7.35
CA ARG A 172 -32.04 1.71 -8.77
C ARG A 172 -30.85 2.61 -9.03
N ALA A 173 -29.96 2.17 -9.92
CA ALA A 173 -28.84 2.98 -10.38
C ALA A 173 -28.52 2.74 -11.86
N SER A 174 -28.09 3.78 -12.59
CA SER A 174 -27.66 3.63 -13.99
C SER A 174 -26.35 2.85 -14.15
N TYR A 175 -25.55 2.74 -13.09
CA TYR A 175 -24.31 1.94 -13.07
C TYR A 175 -23.95 1.45 -11.66
N VAL A 176 -23.35 0.26 -11.55
CA VAL A 176 -22.94 -0.33 -10.28
C VAL A 176 -21.43 -0.54 -10.21
N VAL A 177 -20.79 -0.04 -9.15
CA VAL A 177 -19.38 -0.29 -8.85
C VAL A 177 -19.28 -1.20 -7.63
N ASP A 178 -18.74 -2.41 -7.81
CA ASP A 178 -18.42 -3.29 -6.67
C ASP A 178 -17.04 -2.94 -6.10
N ALA A 179 -17.06 -2.39 -4.88
CA ALA A 179 -15.93 -2.01 -4.06
C ALA A 179 -15.79 -2.92 -2.82
N GLY A 180 -16.40 -4.12 -2.82
CA GLY A 180 -16.46 -5.06 -1.70
C GLY A 180 -15.14 -5.78 -1.38
N GLY A 181 -14.10 -5.57 -2.17
CA GLY A 181 -12.79 -6.22 -2.00
C GLY A 181 -12.90 -7.74 -2.09
N MET A 182 -12.22 -8.47 -1.20
CA MET A 182 -12.25 -9.94 -1.18
C MET A 182 -13.66 -10.53 -0.94
N ARG A 183 -14.61 -9.72 -0.47
CA ARG A 183 -16.02 -10.11 -0.25
C ARG A 183 -16.96 -9.44 -1.26
N ALA A 184 -16.43 -9.00 -2.40
CA ALA A 184 -17.21 -8.50 -3.52
C ALA A 184 -18.25 -9.53 -3.95
N MET A 185 -19.45 -9.05 -4.26
CA MET A 185 -20.58 -9.92 -4.54
C MET A 185 -20.83 -10.12 -6.03
N LEU A 186 -20.57 -9.12 -6.87
CA LEU A 186 -20.79 -9.22 -8.31
C LEU A 186 -19.99 -10.37 -8.94
N PRO A 187 -18.72 -10.62 -8.56
CA PRO A 187 -17.98 -11.76 -9.10
C PRO A 187 -18.65 -13.11 -8.88
N GLU A 188 -19.25 -13.34 -7.71
CA GLU A 188 -19.96 -14.57 -7.40
C GLU A 188 -21.31 -14.62 -8.11
N ARG A 189 -22.07 -13.51 -8.04
CA ARG A 189 -23.43 -13.42 -8.62
C ARG A 189 -23.45 -13.56 -10.13
N LEU A 190 -22.45 -13.02 -10.80
CA LEU A 190 -22.33 -13.04 -12.26
C LEU A 190 -21.48 -14.22 -12.76
N GLY A 191 -21.02 -15.12 -11.87
CA GLY A 191 -20.21 -16.28 -12.26
C GLY A 191 -18.85 -15.89 -12.86
N LEU A 192 -18.29 -14.76 -12.46
CA LEU A 192 -17.04 -14.23 -13.00
C LEU A 192 -15.81 -14.84 -12.34
N ARG A 193 -15.94 -15.40 -11.12
CA ARG A 193 -14.82 -16.03 -10.43
C ARG A 193 -14.28 -17.20 -11.25
N GLN A 194 -12.96 -17.28 -11.31
CA GLN A 194 -12.24 -18.38 -11.95
C GLN A 194 -11.17 -18.91 -11.02
N GLU A 195 -10.65 -20.10 -11.34
CA GLU A 195 -9.40 -20.54 -10.73
C GLU A 195 -8.32 -19.48 -11.01
N PRO A 196 -7.68 -18.92 -9.97
CA PRO A 196 -6.69 -17.86 -10.15
C PRO A 196 -5.53 -18.35 -11.02
N PRO A 197 -5.26 -17.69 -12.17
CA PRO A 197 -4.23 -18.10 -13.12
C PRO A 197 -2.83 -17.64 -12.69
N TYR A 198 -2.62 -17.55 -11.38
CA TYR A 198 -1.46 -16.96 -10.75
C TYR A 198 -0.48 -18.04 -10.30
N ARG A 199 0.81 -17.80 -10.52
CA ARG A 199 1.92 -18.66 -10.04
C ARG A 199 2.05 -18.59 -8.54
N THR A 200 1.77 -17.43 -7.95
CA THR A 200 1.77 -17.23 -6.50
C THR A 200 0.69 -18.10 -5.88
N ARG A 201 1.11 -18.90 -4.89
CA ARG A 201 0.28 -19.83 -4.14
C ARG A 201 0.61 -19.65 -2.66
N SER A 202 0.06 -18.60 -2.05
CA SER A 202 0.31 -18.31 -0.65
C SER A 202 -0.98 -18.31 0.19
N ARG A 203 -0.81 -18.51 1.49
CA ARG A 203 -1.83 -18.34 2.51
C ARG A 203 -1.35 -17.42 3.62
N THR A 204 -2.28 -16.80 4.34
CA THR A 204 -1.97 -15.78 5.33
C THR A 204 -2.59 -16.10 6.69
N ILE A 205 -1.84 -15.87 7.77
CA ILE A 205 -2.36 -15.81 9.15
C ILE A 205 -2.05 -14.45 9.74
N PHE A 206 -3.04 -13.73 10.27
CA PHE A 206 -2.81 -12.36 10.76
C PHE A 206 -3.72 -11.92 11.90
N THR A 207 -3.25 -10.93 12.65
CA THR A 207 -3.97 -10.26 13.75
C THR A 207 -3.38 -8.89 14.05
N HIS A 208 -3.95 -8.17 15.02
CA HIS A 208 -3.31 -7.04 15.69
C HIS A 208 -2.84 -7.46 17.08
N MET A 209 -1.67 -6.98 17.48
CA MET A 209 -1.05 -7.28 18.75
C MET A 209 -0.73 -6.00 19.53
N VAL A 210 -0.60 -6.14 20.85
CA VAL A 210 0.10 -5.18 21.72
C VAL A 210 1.42 -5.78 22.15
N ASP A 211 2.31 -4.94 22.67
CA ASP A 211 3.57 -5.35 23.29
C ASP A 211 4.58 -6.07 22.36
N VAL A 212 4.42 -5.91 21.05
CA VAL A 212 5.46 -6.24 20.06
C VAL A 212 6.65 -5.31 20.30
N ARG A 213 7.85 -5.87 20.42
CA ARG A 213 9.06 -5.05 20.62
C ARG A 213 9.50 -4.42 19.31
N PRO A 214 10.05 -3.20 19.34
CA PRO A 214 10.81 -2.68 18.20
C PRO A 214 11.94 -3.65 17.87
N PHE A 215 12.06 -4.10 16.62
CA PHE A 215 13.05 -5.09 16.21
C PHE A 215 14.48 -4.59 16.45
N ASP A 216 14.70 -3.27 16.35
CA ASP A 216 15.96 -2.59 16.68
C ASP A 216 16.46 -2.85 18.12
N THR A 217 15.62 -3.38 19.03
CA THR A 217 16.04 -3.78 20.39
C THR A 217 16.56 -5.21 20.51
N VAL A 218 16.31 -6.06 19.50
CA VAL A 218 16.65 -7.50 19.51
C VAL A 218 17.48 -7.93 18.29
N ALA A 219 17.55 -7.08 17.27
CA ALA A 219 18.41 -7.22 16.10
C ALA A 219 19.89 -6.95 16.45
N PRO A 220 20.83 -7.36 15.58
CA PRO A 220 22.18 -6.81 15.61
C PRO A 220 22.15 -5.27 15.64
N PRO A 221 23.13 -4.60 16.29
CA PRO A 221 23.15 -3.14 16.39
C PRO A 221 23.46 -2.47 15.05
N ARG A 222 23.10 -1.19 14.93
CA ARG A 222 23.26 -0.37 13.70
C ARG A 222 24.66 -0.40 13.13
N GLU A 223 25.67 -0.38 13.99
CA GLU A 223 27.08 -0.39 13.61
C GLU A 223 27.47 -1.66 12.85
N GLN A 224 26.72 -2.76 13.03
CA GLN A 224 26.92 -4.01 12.30
C GLN A 224 26.06 -4.08 11.03
N HIS A 225 24.76 -3.80 11.12
CA HIS A 225 23.87 -3.97 9.97
C HIS A 225 23.89 -2.79 8.97
N GLY A 226 24.33 -1.60 9.39
CA GLY A 226 24.56 -0.45 8.50
C GLY A 226 23.32 0.22 7.90
N MET A 227 22.09 -0.16 8.30
CA MET A 227 20.88 0.38 7.68
C MET A 227 20.64 1.85 8.05
N PRO A 228 20.15 2.68 7.12
CA PRO A 228 20.05 4.13 7.32
C PRO A 228 18.87 4.58 8.18
N SER A 229 17.81 3.78 8.28
CA SER A 229 16.64 4.03 9.14
C SER A 229 16.43 2.86 10.11
N PRO A 230 15.88 3.11 11.32
CA PRO A 230 15.45 2.05 12.21
C PRO A 230 14.44 1.12 11.53
N PHE A 231 14.55 -0.19 11.79
CA PHE A 231 13.65 -1.20 11.25
C PHE A 231 12.20 -0.95 11.68
N SER A 232 12.02 -0.53 12.94
CA SER A 232 10.71 -0.32 13.57
C SER A 232 10.00 0.94 13.10
N GLN A 233 10.67 1.82 12.33
CA GLN A 233 10.06 3.02 11.72
C GLN A 233 9.59 2.79 10.29
N GLY A 234 9.40 1.54 9.89
CA GLY A 234 8.93 1.16 8.57
C GLY A 234 8.14 -0.14 8.61
N THR A 235 7.81 -0.65 7.43
CA THR A 235 7.24 -1.97 7.28
C THR A 235 8.37 -2.98 7.29
N LEU A 236 8.42 -3.80 8.33
CA LEU A 236 9.43 -4.83 8.51
C LEU A 236 8.93 -6.16 7.97
N HIS A 237 9.75 -6.81 7.15
CA HIS A 237 9.50 -8.10 6.53
C HIS A 237 10.56 -9.07 7.05
N HIS A 238 10.15 -10.01 7.88
CA HIS A 238 10.97 -11.13 8.29
C HIS A 238 10.82 -12.24 7.26
N MET A 239 11.81 -12.43 6.41
CA MET A 239 11.79 -13.39 5.31
C MET A 239 12.51 -14.66 5.71
N PHE A 240 12.07 -15.78 5.16
CA PHE A 240 12.69 -17.09 5.31
C PHE A 240 12.28 -17.95 4.11
N GLN A 241 12.92 -19.10 3.94
CA GLN A 241 12.59 -19.99 2.83
C GLN A 241 11.10 -20.40 2.86
N GLY A 242 10.38 -20.07 1.77
CA GLY A 242 8.96 -20.36 1.58
C GLY A 242 7.99 -19.45 2.35
N GLY A 243 8.43 -18.34 2.95
CA GLY A 243 7.51 -17.46 3.64
C GLY A 243 8.10 -16.15 4.17
N TRP A 244 7.21 -15.30 4.66
CA TRP A 244 7.61 -14.04 5.27
C TRP A 244 6.56 -13.56 6.29
N LEU A 245 6.99 -12.73 7.23
CA LEU A 245 6.12 -12.12 8.25
C LEU A 245 6.26 -10.60 8.22
N TRP A 246 5.12 -9.89 8.27
CA TRP A 246 5.10 -8.45 8.44
C TRP A 246 5.02 -8.03 9.90
N VAL A 247 5.69 -6.92 10.23
CA VAL A 247 5.50 -6.16 11.47
C VAL A 247 5.27 -4.70 11.10
N ILE A 248 4.05 -4.23 11.33
CA ILE A 248 3.56 -2.90 10.96
C ILE A 248 3.07 -2.19 12.23
N PRO A 249 3.97 -1.49 12.95
CA PRO A 249 3.61 -0.79 14.18
C PRO A 249 2.81 0.49 13.90
N PHE A 250 1.84 0.78 14.77
CA PHE A 250 1.12 2.07 14.81
C PHE A 250 1.65 2.99 15.93
N ASP A 251 2.63 2.52 16.71
CA ASP A 251 3.18 3.17 17.91
C ASP A 251 4.62 3.68 17.71
N ASN A 252 5.13 3.67 16.47
CA ASN A 252 6.54 3.89 16.13
C ASN A 252 6.94 5.36 15.91
N HIS A 253 6.09 6.31 16.33
CA HIS A 253 6.32 7.74 16.25
C HIS A 253 5.94 8.42 17.57
N THR A 254 6.68 9.44 18.01
CA THR A 254 6.47 10.09 19.31
C THR A 254 5.10 10.78 19.48
N ALA A 255 4.44 11.06 18.36
CA ALA A 255 3.11 11.67 18.33
C ALA A 255 1.99 10.65 18.08
N GLY A 256 2.31 9.36 18.00
CA GLY A 256 1.34 8.27 17.90
C GLY A 256 0.67 8.00 19.25
N THR A 257 -0.59 7.58 19.21
CA THR A 257 -1.39 7.27 20.41
C THR A 257 -1.78 5.80 20.53
N SER A 258 -1.60 5.03 19.46
CA SER A 258 -1.88 3.60 19.45
C SER A 258 -0.73 2.84 20.14
N GLY A 259 -1.05 1.74 20.83
CA GLY A 259 -0.08 0.73 21.28
C GLY A 259 -0.14 -0.55 20.45
N LEU A 260 -0.84 -0.50 19.32
CA LEU A 260 -1.09 -1.66 18.46
C LEU A 260 0.01 -1.82 17.40
N CYS A 261 0.22 -3.07 17.00
CA CYS A 261 1.03 -3.46 15.86
C CYS A 261 0.25 -4.46 15.03
N SER A 262 0.16 -4.22 13.73
CA SER A 262 -0.33 -5.21 12.78
C SER A 262 0.74 -6.25 12.49
N VAL A 263 0.34 -7.52 12.54
CA VAL A 263 1.25 -8.66 12.42
C VAL A 263 0.58 -9.75 11.61
N GLY A 264 1.31 -10.32 10.66
CA GLY A 264 0.86 -11.50 9.93
C GLY A 264 1.99 -12.21 9.23
N ILE A 265 1.75 -13.48 8.95
CA ILE A 265 2.69 -14.37 8.27
C ILE A 265 2.02 -14.89 6.99
N ASN A 266 2.79 -14.81 5.91
CA ASN A 266 2.44 -15.29 4.58
C ASN A 266 3.33 -16.48 4.25
N LEU A 267 2.71 -17.58 3.88
CA LEU A 267 3.34 -18.88 3.72
C LEU A 267 3.04 -19.41 2.32
N ASP A 268 4.08 -19.86 1.62
CA ASP A 268 3.93 -20.63 0.38
C ASP A 268 3.18 -21.92 0.71
N LEU A 269 2.10 -22.18 -0.02
CA LEU A 269 1.22 -23.33 0.19
C LEU A 269 1.91 -24.66 -0.11
N ASP A 270 2.85 -24.67 -1.06
CA ASP A 270 3.53 -25.89 -1.48
C ASP A 270 4.64 -26.26 -0.46
N ALA A 271 5.26 -25.27 0.19
CA ALA A 271 6.22 -25.48 1.27
C ALA A 271 5.58 -25.67 2.65
N TYR A 272 4.49 -24.94 2.93
CA TYR A 272 3.80 -24.91 4.23
C TYR A 272 2.28 -25.06 4.03
N PRO A 273 1.82 -26.26 3.65
CA PRO A 273 0.39 -26.53 3.52
C PRO A 273 -0.32 -26.29 4.86
N ARG A 274 -1.61 -25.97 4.79
CA ARG A 274 -2.40 -25.74 5.99
C ARG A 274 -2.50 -27.04 6.82
N PRO A 275 -2.05 -27.05 8.08
CA PRO A 275 -2.16 -28.23 8.92
C PRO A 275 -3.62 -28.51 9.30
N GLU A 276 -4.01 -29.78 9.32
CA GLU A 276 -5.35 -30.19 9.76
C GLU A 276 -5.48 -30.09 11.29
N GLY A 277 -6.59 -29.52 11.76
CA GLY A 277 -6.95 -29.48 13.18
C GLY A 277 -6.12 -28.53 14.06
N VAL A 278 -5.13 -27.83 13.51
CA VAL A 278 -4.32 -26.87 14.27
C VAL A 278 -4.97 -25.47 14.26
N PRO A 279 -5.21 -24.85 15.43
CA PRO A 279 -5.70 -23.48 15.50
C PRO A 279 -4.69 -22.47 14.90
N ALA A 280 -5.21 -21.44 14.23
CA ALA A 280 -4.38 -20.41 13.57
C ALA A 280 -3.38 -19.72 14.52
N GLU A 281 -3.76 -19.50 15.77
CA GLU A 281 -2.87 -18.94 16.78
C GLU A 281 -1.70 -19.88 17.11
N GLU A 282 -1.99 -21.17 17.29
CA GLU A 282 -0.96 -22.16 17.60
C GLU A 282 0.05 -22.28 16.46
N GLU A 283 -0.46 -22.39 15.24
CA GLU A 283 0.35 -22.41 14.02
C GLU A 283 1.22 -21.15 13.89
N PHE A 284 0.64 -19.97 14.09
CA PHE A 284 1.39 -18.72 14.08
C PHE A 284 2.59 -18.77 15.03
N TRP A 285 2.35 -19.18 16.29
CA TRP A 285 3.43 -19.27 17.29
C TRP A 285 4.46 -20.37 16.99
N GLN A 286 4.06 -21.48 16.39
CA GLN A 286 4.99 -22.50 15.90
C GLN A 286 5.98 -21.91 14.87
N HIS A 287 5.47 -21.12 13.91
CA HIS A 287 6.34 -20.44 12.95
C HIS A 287 7.25 -19.38 13.60
N ILE A 288 6.72 -18.57 14.53
CA ILE A 288 7.55 -17.59 15.27
C ILE A 288 8.69 -18.29 16.04
N GLY A 289 8.40 -19.42 16.67
CA GLY A 289 9.37 -20.18 17.47
C GLY A 289 10.56 -20.72 16.69
N ARG A 290 10.44 -20.89 15.37
CA ARG A 290 11.53 -21.35 14.49
C ARG A 290 12.66 -20.33 14.33
N PHE A 291 12.41 -19.06 14.64
CA PHE A 291 13.36 -17.97 14.40
C PHE A 291 13.69 -17.22 15.71
N PRO A 292 14.82 -17.52 16.38
CA PRO A 292 15.16 -17.00 17.71
C PRO A 292 15.04 -15.48 17.89
N SER A 293 15.47 -14.67 16.91
CA SER A 293 15.37 -13.21 17.02
C SER A 293 13.93 -12.70 16.88
N VAL A 294 13.13 -13.34 16.02
CA VAL A 294 11.71 -13.03 15.87
C VAL A 294 10.98 -13.44 17.16
N ALA A 295 11.21 -14.65 17.68
CA ALA A 295 10.66 -15.08 18.96
C ALA A 295 10.96 -14.08 20.10
N ARG A 296 12.19 -13.53 20.18
CA ARG A 296 12.54 -12.46 21.15
C ARG A 296 11.76 -11.17 20.93
N GLN A 297 11.48 -10.79 19.68
CA GLN A 297 10.66 -9.62 19.37
C GLN A 297 9.22 -9.77 19.89
N PHE A 298 8.69 -10.99 19.80
CA PHE A 298 7.32 -11.33 20.18
C PHE A 298 7.18 -11.89 21.61
N GLU A 299 8.25 -12.00 22.39
CA GLU A 299 8.27 -12.63 23.73
C GLU A 299 7.20 -12.08 24.71
N ARG A 300 6.77 -10.82 24.53
CA ARG A 300 5.70 -10.20 25.34
C ARG A 300 4.45 -9.85 24.54
N ALA A 301 4.45 -10.13 23.24
CA ALA A 301 3.37 -9.74 22.36
C ALA A 301 2.10 -10.54 22.67
N ARG A 302 0.95 -9.89 22.54
CA ARG A 302 -0.37 -10.51 22.78
C ARG A 302 -1.34 -10.06 21.71
N SER A 303 -2.10 -10.98 21.15
CA SER A 303 -3.18 -10.65 20.23
C SER A 303 -4.27 -9.86 20.96
N VAL A 304 -4.80 -8.83 20.30
CA VAL A 304 -5.96 -8.05 20.78
C VAL A 304 -7.21 -8.31 19.94
N ARG A 305 -7.08 -9.20 18.95
CA ARG A 305 -8.15 -9.63 18.06
C ARG A 305 -7.95 -11.11 17.71
N PRO A 306 -9.02 -11.84 17.36
CA PRO A 306 -8.89 -13.20 16.84
C PRO A 306 -7.96 -13.22 15.61
N TYR A 307 -7.19 -14.30 15.48
CA TYR A 307 -6.43 -14.57 14.27
C TYR A 307 -7.38 -14.87 13.11
N VAL A 308 -7.05 -14.32 11.94
CA VAL A 308 -7.64 -14.73 10.67
C VAL A 308 -6.63 -15.61 9.96
N SER A 309 -7.06 -16.78 9.49
CA SER A 309 -6.26 -17.68 8.66
C SER A 309 -7.00 -17.93 7.36
N THR A 310 -6.28 -17.82 6.24
CA THR A 310 -6.82 -18.08 4.90
C THR A 310 -6.36 -19.45 4.40
N ASP A 311 -7.09 -20.00 3.45
CA ASP A 311 -6.53 -20.98 2.52
C ASP A 311 -5.70 -20.22 1.47
N ARG A 312 -5.79 -20.58 0.18
CA ARG A 312 -5.16 -19.80 -0.89
C ARG A 312 -5.69 -18.37 -0.89
N THR A 313 -4.81 -17.39 -0.71
CA THR A 313 -5.18 -15.97 -0.63
C THR A 313 -5.48 -15.39 -2.01
N GLN A 314 -4.88 -15.94 -3.08
CA GLN A 314 -5.09 -15.47 -4.44
C GLN A 314 -6.49 -15.81 -4.95
N PHE A 315 -7.13 -14.87 -5.63
CA PHE A 315 -8.36 -15.08 -6.39
C PHE A 315 -8.36 -14.19 -7.65
N SER A 316 -9.19 -14.54 -8.64
CA SER A 316 -9.30 -13.81 -9.90
C SER A 316 -10.73 -13.87 -10.41
N SER A 317 -11.18 -12.80 -11.08
CA SER A 317 -12.35 -12.82 -11.96
C SER A 317 -11.94 -12.86 -13.42
N GLN A 318 -12.80 -13.33 -14.31
CA GLN A 318 -12.56 -13.31 -15.77
C GLN A 318 -12.70 -11.89 -16.33
N GLN A 319 -13.67 -11.14 -15.80
CA GLN A 319 -14.00 -9.79 -16.22
C GLN A 319 -13.94 -8.81 -15.05
N VAL A 320 -13.70 -7.54 -15.38
CA VAL A 320 -13.69 -6.39 -14.45
C VAL A 320 -14.82 -5.43 -14.81
N VAL A 321 -15.24 -5.40 -16.07
CA VAL A 321 -16.27 -4.49 -16.57
C VAL A 321 -17.32 -5.28 -17.35
N GLY A 322 -18.54 -4.78 -17.34
CA GLY A 322 -19.63 -5.28 -18.17
C GLY A 322 -20.73 -4.24 -18.30
N ASP A 323 -21.84 -4.66 -18.87
CA ASP A 323 -22.99 -3.78 -19.06
C ASP A 323 -23.55 -3.33 -17.71
N ARG A 324 -23.56 -2.01 -17.47
CA ARG A 324 -24.03 -1.38 -16.23
C ARG A 324 -23.25 -1.74 -14.96
N TRP A 325 -22.06 -2.34 -15.03
CA TRP A 325 -21.23 -2.60 -13.85
C TRP A 325 -19.72 -2.62 -14.08
N CYS A 326 -18.97 -2.31 -13.02
CA CYS A 326 -17.54 -2.60 -12.95
C CYS A 326 -17.09 -3.02 -11.54
N LEU A 327 -15.94 -3.66 -11.45
CA LEU A 327 -15.26 -4.02 -10.21
C LEU A 327 -14.11 -3.05 -9.94
N LEU A 328 -13.95 -2.60 -8.69
CA LEU A 328 -12.64 -2.09 -8.28
C LEU A 328 -11.61 -3.22 -8.28
N PRO A 329 -10.30 -2.93 -8.41
CA PRO A 329 -9.29 -3.97 -8.62
C PRO A 329 -9.32 -5.12 -7.60
N HIS A 330 -9.44 -4.80 -6.30
CA HIS A 330 -9.48 -5.82 -5.23
C HIS A 330 -10.81 -6.57 -5.11
N ALA A 331 -11.84 -6.13 -5.82
CA ALA A 331 -13.04 -6.95 -6.03
C ALA A 331 -12.79 -8.01 -7.11
N SER A 332 -11.92 -7.74 -8.09
CA SER A 332 -11.59 -8.67 -9.17
C SER A 332 -10.48 -9.66 -8.79
N ASP A 333 -9.36 -9.19 -8.25
CA ASP A 333 -8.18 -10.02 -8.00
C ASP A 333 -7.42 -9.63 -6.74
N PHE A 334 -6.62 -10.57 -6.25
CA PHE A 334 -5.61 -10.33 -5.21
C PHE A 334 -4.44 -11.30 -5.39
N ILE A 335 -3.22 -10.83 -5.07
CA ILE A 335 -1.99 -11.64 -5.11
C ILE A 335 -1.48 -11.88 -3.69
N ASP A 336 -0.79 -10.91 -3.10
CA ASP A 336 -0.12 -11.07 -1.81
C ASP A 336 0.10 -9.67 -1.18
N PRO A 337 0.14 -9.54 0.15
CA PRO A 337 0.45 -8.26 0.80
C PRO A 337 1.90 -7.77 0.59
N LEU A 338 2.81 -8.60 0.08
CA LEU A 338 4.21 -8.23 -0.17
C LEU A 338 4.30 -6.99 -1.09
N PHE A 339 5.19 -6.07 -0.75
CA PHE A 339 5.37 -4.75 -1.40
C PHE A 339 4.20 -3.77 -1.26
N SER A 340 3.10 -4.14 -0.59
CA SER A 340 2.00 -3.22 -0.24
C SER A 340 1.37 -2.49 -1.45
N SER A 341 1.33 -3.17 -2.60
CA SER A 341 0.89 -2.58 -3.87
C SER A 341 -0.62 -2.34 -3.96
N GLY A 342 -1.43 -2.99 -3.11
CA GLY A 342 -2.88 -2.97 -3.25
C GLY A 342 -3.50 -1.57 -3.20
N LEU A 343 -3.10 -0.73 -2.24
CA LEU A 343 -3.62 0.64 -2.16
C LEU A 343 -3.20 1.48 -3.37
N ALA A 344 -1.97 1.31 -3.87
CA ALA A 344 -1.50 2.00 -5.07
C ALA A 344 -2.33 1.61 -6.30
N VAL A 345 -2.65 0.32 -6.45
CA VAL A 345 -3.54 -0.19 -7.51
C VAL A 345 -4.93 0.45 -7.43
N THR A 346 -5.50 0.54 -6.23
CA THR A 346 -6.82 1.17 -6.03
C THR A 346 -6.78 2.65 -6.41
N VAL A 347 -5.79 3.40 -5.94
CA VAL A 347 -5.72 4.84 -6.20
C VAL A 347 -5.54 5.13 -7.69
N MET A 348 -4.71 4.36 -8.39
CA MET A 348 -4.54 4.50 -9.84
C MET A 348 -5.76 4.05 -10.63
N SER A 349 -6.49 3.02 -10.18
CA SER A 349 -7.75 2.64 -10.82
C SER A 349 -8.81 3.72 -10.67
N LEU A 350 -8.87 4.40 -9.52
CA LEU A 350 -9.77 5.54 -9.31
C LEU A 350 -9.40 6.73 -10.19
N ASN A 351 -8.11 6.95 -10.45
CA ASN A 351 -7.67 7.97 -11.40
C ASN A 351 -8.29 7.72 -12.78
N ALA A 352 -8.34 6.47 -13.23
CA ALA A 352 -8.94 6.12 -14.52
C ALA A 352 -10.48 6.03 -14.50
N LEU A 353 -11.06 5.57 -13.40
CA LEU A 353 -12.50 5.31 -13.32
C LEU A 353 -13.33 6.58 -13.07
N GLY A 354 -12.82 7.51 -12.25
CA GLY A 354 -13.58 8.69 -11.81
C GLY A 354 -14.11 9.53 -12.97
N HIS A 355 -13.22 9.98 -13.87
CA HIS A 355 -13.61 10.80 -15.02
C HIS A 355 -14.52 10.05 -16.01
N ARG A 356 -14.26 8.75 -16.24
CA ARG A 356 -15.08 7.92 -17.12
C ARG A 356 -16.52 7.83 -16.64
N LEU A 357 -16.74 7.65 -15.34
CA LEU A 357 -18.09 7.63 -14.75
C LEU A 357 -18.76 9.01 -14.78
N ILE A 358 -18.02 10.08 -14.47
CA ILE A 358 -18.54 11.44 -14.56
C ILE A 358 -19.02 11.75 -16.00
N ASP A 359 -18.22 11.39 -17.00
CA ASP A 359 -18.55 11.60 -18.40
C ASP A 359 -19.67 10.67 -18.88
N ALA A 360 -19.70 9.42 -18.43
CA ALA A 360 -20.77 8.47 -18.73
C ALA A 360 -22.13 9.00 -18.28
N VAL A 361 -22.23 9.50 -17.04
CA VAL A 361 -23.46 10.08 -16.48
C VAL A 361 -23.89 11.32 -17.25
N ARG A 362 -22.95 12.21 -17.61
CA ARG A 362 -23.26 13.43 -18.38
C ARG A 362 -23.75 13.14 -19.80
N GLN A 363 -23.28 12.06 -20.39
CA GLN A 363 -23.54 11.69 -21.78
C GLN A 363 -24.62 10.62 -21.92
N ASP A 364 -25.10 10.08 -20.79
CA ASP A 364 -25.95 8.89 -20.72
C ASP A 364 -25.40 7.72 -21.55
N ASP A 365 -24.08 7.51 -21.45
CA ASP A 365 -23.34 6.50 -22.20
C ASP A 365 -22.53 5.61 -21.25
N PHE A 366 -23.11 4.46 -20.94
CA PHE A 366 -22.54 3.44 -20.06
C PHE A 366 -22.04 2.20 -20.82
N ASP A 367 -21.77 2.33 -22.12
CA ASP A 367 -21.25 1.23 -22.94
C ASP A 367 -19.98 0.63 -22.29
N THR A 368 -19.91 -0.70 -22.29
CA THR A 368 -18.77 -1.45 -21.74
C THR A 368 -17.43 -0.98 -22.34
N ALA A 369 -17.40 -0.59 -23.61
CA ALA A 369 -16.21 -0.13 -24.31
C ALA A 369 -15.55 1.09 -23.63
N ARG A 370 -16.33 1.97 -23.00
CA ARG A 370 -15.83 3.13 -22.24
C ARG A 370 -14.95 2.70 -21.06
N PHE A 371 -15.30 1.58 -20.44
CA PHE A 371 -14.66 1.07 -19.23
C PHE A 371 -13.61 -0.01 -19.52
N GLN A 372 -13.51 -0.52 -20.74
CA GLN A 372 -12.59 -1.60 -21.13
C GLN A 372 -11.11 -1.33 -20.78
N TYR A 373 -10.69 -0.06 -20.75
CA TYR A 373 -9.37 0.31 -20.26
C TYR A 373 -9.09 -0.20 -18.84
N LEU A 374 -10.08 -0.09 -17.93
CA LEU A 374 -9.94 -0.50 -16.53
C LEU A 374 -9.66 -2.00 -16.42
N GLU A 375 -10.34 -2.83 -17.23
CA GLU A 375 -10.12 -4.28 -17.25
C GLU A 375 -8.72 -4.63 -17.74
N HIS A 376 -8.34 -4.10 -18.91
CA HIS A 376 -7.02 -4.36 -19.49
C HIS A 376 -5.89 -3.95 -18.54
N TRP A 377 -6.03 -2.77 -17.94
CA TRP A 377 -5.07 -2.26 -16.97
C TRP A 377 -5.02 -3.11 -15.71
N THR A 378 -6.16 -3.43 -15.10
CA THR A 378 -6.25 -4.23 -13.86
C THR A 378 -5.63 -5.62 -14.06
N LYS A 379 -6.02 -6.33 -15.13
CA LYS A 379 -5.49 -7.68 -15.40
C LYS A 379 -4.01 -7.68 -15.72
N ARG A 380 -3.53 -6.65 -16.43
CA ARG A 380 -2.08 -6.51 -16.65
C ARG A 380 -1.34 -6.27 -15.35
N MET A 381 -1.86 -5.40 -14.48
CA MET A 381 -1.18 -5.10 -13.22
C MET A 381 -1.10 -6.32 -12.31
N PHE A 382 -2.17 -7.11 -12.19
CA PHE A 382 -2.14 -8.32 -11.36
C PHE A 382 -1.25 -9.42 -11.92
N ARG A 383 -1.15 -9.59 -13.25
CA ARG A 383 -0.13 -10.48 -13.85
C ARG A 383 1.30 -10.06 -13.52
N PHE A 384 1.58 -8.76 -13.60
CA PHE A 384 2.89 -8.24 -13.21
C PHE A 384 3.18 -8.48 -11.72
N TYR A 385 2.20 -8.22 -10.83
CA TYR A 385 2.38 -8.46 -9.40
C TYR A 385 2.54 -9.94 -9.07
N ASP A 386 1.86 -10.83 -9.80
CA ASP A 386 2.08 -12.27 -9.67
C ASP A 386 3.52 -12.67 -10.02
N ASP A 387 4.04 -12.19 -11.15
CA ASP A 387 5.45 -12.41 -11.52
C ASP A 387 6.40 -11.83 -10.45
N LEU A 388 6.11 -10.62 -9.94
CA LEU A 388 6.94 -9.95 -8.95
C LEU A 388 6.98 -10.74 -7.62
N VAL A 389 5.82 -11.16 -7.13
CA VAL A 389 5.69 -11.87 -5.85
C VAL A 389 6.20 -13.29 -5.96
N SER A 390 5.83 -14.04 -7.00
CA SER A 390 6.29 -15.43 -7.18
C SER A 390 7.83 -15.50 -7.28
N CYS A 391 8.46 -14.59 -8.03
CA CYS A 391 9.92 -14.50 -8.08
C CYS A 391 10.54 -14.05 -6.75
N SER A 392 9.81 -13.29 -5.93
CA SER A 392 10.26 -12.93 -4.57
C SER A 392 10.28 -14.15 -3.66
N TYR A 393 9.22 -14.97 -3.68
CA TYR A 393 9.16 -16.22 -2.92
C TYR A 393 10.27 -17.19 -3.31
N ILE A 394 10.52 -17.38 -4.62
CA ILE A 394 11.65 -18.17 -5.11
C ILE A 394 12.98 -17.59 -4.60
N SER A 395 13.11 -16.26 -4.62
CA SER A 395 14.32 -15.60 -4.16
C SER A 395 14.52 -15.68 -2.64
N PHE A 396 13.52 -16.07 -1.86
CA PHE A 396 13.67 -16.37 -0.43
C PHE A 396 14.39 -17.69 -0.15
N ASP A 397 14.83 -18.43 -1.17
CA ASP A 397 15.72 -19.59 -0.97
C ASP A 397 17.09 -19.19 -0.38
N ASP A 398 17.57 -17.98 -0.68
CA ASP A 398 18.85 -17.48 -0.18
C ASP A 398 18.93 -15.95 -0.19
N PHE A 399 19.64 -15.38 0.78
CA PHE A 399 19.75 -13.93 0.92
C PHE A 399 20.39 -13.25 -0.29
N ASP A 400 21.40 -13.84 -0.93
CA ASP A 400 22.08 -13.18 -2.05
C ASP A 400 21.20 -13.15 -3.31
N LEU A 401 20.39 -14.19 -3.51
CA LEU A 401 19.38 -14.23 -4.58
C LEU A 401 18.30 -13.18 -4.32
N TRP A 402 17.79 -13.09 -3.09
CA TRP A 402 16.89 -12.01 -2.67
C TRP A 402 17.50 -10.63 -2.89
N ASN A 403 18.75 -10.42 -2.48
CA ASN A 403 19.44 -9.13 -2.59
C ASN A 403 19.55 -8.67 -4.07
N ALA A 404 19.80 -9.60 -4.99
CA ALA A 404 19.78 -9.36 -6.43
C ALA A 404 18.36 -9.04 -6.94
N TRP A 405 17.37 -9.88 -6.63
CA TRP A 405 15.99 -9.69 -7.07
C TRP A 405 15.35 -8.40 -6.52
N ASN A 406 15.62 -8.07 -5.25
CA ASN A 406 15.14 -6.86 -4.58
C ASN A 406 15.60 -5.56 -5.30
N ARG A 407 16.72 -5.59 -6.02
CA ARG A 407 17.19 -4.45 -6.84
C ARG A 407 16.34 -4.24 -8.09
N VAL A 408 15.84 -5.32 -8.67
CA VAL A 408 14.90 -5.24 -9.80
C VAL A 408 13.62 -4.55 -9.35
N TRP A 409 13.06 -4.98 -8.21
CA TRP A 409 11.91 -4.31 -7.58
C TRP A 409 12.19 -2.84 -7.21
N THR A 410 13.40 -2.56 -6.70
CA THR A 410 13.82 -1.19 -6.36
C THR A 410 13.77 -0.27 -7.58
N ILE A 411 14.29 -0.74 -8.72
CA ILE A 411 14.29 0.04 -9.96
C ILE A 411 12.87 0.21 -10.51
N THR A 412 12.05 -0.86 -10.55
CA THR A 412 10.68 -0.77 -11.06
C THR A 412 9.86 0.23 -10.23
N THR A 413 9.91 0.12 -8.90
CA THR A 413 9.26 1.04 -7.94
C THR A 413 9.69 2.49 -8.15
N LEU A 414 11.00 2.76 -8.27
CA LEU A 414 11.48 4.12 -8.50
C LEU A 414 10.84 4.77 -9.73
N TYR A 415 10.85 4.08 -10.87
CA TYR A 415 10.34 4.65 -12.11
C TYR A 415 8.81 4.79 -12.08
N GLY A 416 8.10 3.86 -11.42
CA GLY A 416 6.66 3.97 -11.20
C GLY A 416 6.29 5.19 -10.35
N THR A 417 6.90 5.31 -9.16
CA THR A 417 6.72 6.48 -8.29
C THR A 417 7.02 7.78 -9.02
N ASN A 418 8.13 7.82 -9.76
CA ASN A 418 8.54 9.05 -10.43
C ASN A 418 7.61 9.43 -11.59
N ALA A 419 6.93 8.48 -12.24
CA ALA A 419 5.91 8.77 -13.26
C ALA A 419 4.79 9.67 -12.69
N GLN A 420 4.24 9.30 -11.53
CA GLN A 420 3.22 10.10 -10.84
C GLN A 420 3.77 11.45 -10.40
N ASN A 421 5.01 11.48 -9.90
CA ASN A 421 5.68 12.74 -9.57
C ASN A 421 5.86 13.64 -10.80
N GLN A 422 6.15 13.12 -11.99
CA GLN A 422 6.25 13.94 -13.21
C GLN A 422 4.90 14.58 -13.57
N ALA A 423 3.80 13.83 -13.47
CA ALA A 423 2.47 14.39 -13.68
C ALA A 423 2.16 15.49 -12.66
N ALA A 424 2.50 15.29 -11.38
CA ALA A 424 2.37 16.31 -10.34
C ALA A 424 3.24 17.56 -10.62
N VAL A 425 4.46 17.39 -11.15
CA VAL A 425 5.33 18.51 -11.54
C VAL A 425 4.76 19.30 -12.70
N THR A 426 4.13 18.64 -13.65
CA THR A 426 3.42 19.31 -14.75
C THR A 426 2.23 20.09 -14.21
N PHE A 427 1.41 19.47 -13.35
CA PHE A 427 0.27 20.14 -12.71
C PHE A 427 0.69 21.40 -11.94
N GLU A 428 1.77 21.38 -11.15
CA GLU A 428 2.23 22.58 -10.43
C GLU A 428 2.71 23.71 -11.35
N LYS A 429 3.05 23.42 -12.61
CA LYS A 429 3.45 24.43 -13.59
C LYS A 429 2.26 24.97 -14.37
N THR A 430 1.29 24.12 -14.71
CA THR A 430 0.19 24.45 -15.63
C THR A 430 -1.13 24.72 -14.91
N HIS A 431 -1.31 24.17 -13.71
CA HIS A 431 -2.58 24.08 -12.99
C HIS A 431 -3.70 23.43 -13.82
N ASP A 432 -3.33 22.58 -14.78
CA ASP A 432 -4.25 21.85 -15.65
C ASP A 432 -4.32 20.37 -15.23
N ALA A 433 -5.48 19.94 -14.76
CA ALA A 433 -5.72 18.57 -14.32
C ALA A 433 -5.64 17.54 -15.47
N ALA A 434 -5.79 17.95 -16.73
CA ALA A 434 -5.65 17.06 -17.88
C ALA A 434 -4.24 16.45 -18.00
N CYS A 435 -3.23 17.04 -17.36
CA CYS A 435 -1.89 16.46 -17.35
C CYS A 435 -1.84 15.07 -16.68
N PHE A 436 -2.82 14.74 -15.83
CA PHE A 436 -2.91 13.42 -15.20
C PHE A 436 -3.37 12.32 -16.17
N ASP A 437 -3.88 12.65 -17.36
CA ASP A 437 -4.19 11.67 -18.41
C ASP A 437 -2.92 10.96 -18.91
N ALA A 438 -1.76 11.61 -18.78
CA ALA A 438 -0.48 10.99 -19.09
C ALA A 438 -0.23 9.72 -18.25
N LEU A 439 -0.85 9.60 -17.06
CA LEU A 439 -0.78 8.41 -16.20
C LEU A 439 -1.59 7.23 -16.73
N GLU A 440 -2.29 7.37 -17.85
CA GLU A 440 -2.95 6.30 -18.59
C GLU A 440 -2.22 5.94 -19.89
N LEU A 441 -1.10 6.60 -20.19
CA LEU A 441 -0.33 6.42 -21.42
C LEU A 441 1.10 5.94 -21.13
N PRO A 442 1.70 5.08 -21.99
CA PRO A 442 3.12 4.77 -21.88
C PRO A 442 3.98 6.05 -21.97
N PRO A 443 5.04 6.18 -21.16
CA PRO A 443 5.62 5.15 -20.30
C PRO A 443 5.08 5.17 -18.84
N TYR A 444 4.02 5.93 -18.54
CA TYR A 444 3.53 6.16 -17.17
C TYR A 444 2.28 5.35 -16.78
N ARG A 445 1.64 4.70 -17.75
CA ARG A 445 0.38 3.95 -17.57
C ARG A 445 0.44 2.88 -16.46
N GLY A 446 1.57 2.21 -16.29
CA GLY A 446 1.73 1.10 -15.35
C GLY A 446 2.30 1.52 -13.99
N LEU A 447 1.81 0.90 -12.91
CA LEU A 447 2.48 1.00 -11.60
C LEU A 447 3.88 0.35 -11.67
N GLN A 448 4.81 0.81 -10.83
CA GLN A 448 6.20 0.32 -10.82
C GLN A 448 6.87 0.34 -12.21
N GLY A 449 6.50 1.30 -13.06
CA GLY A 449 7.21 1.56 -14.32
C GLY A 449 7.08 0.46 -15.37
N VAL A 450 6.09 -0.43 -15.25
CA VAL A 450 5.93 -1.60 -16.14
C VAL A 450 5.63 -1.26 -17.59
N ASP A 451 5.21 -0.02 -17.87
CA ASP A 451 5.01 0.49 -19.23
C ASP A 451 6.23 1.24 -19.79
N ASN A 452 7.31 1.35 -19.01
CA ASN A 452 8.58 1.84 -19.53
C ASN A 452 9.32 0.66 -20.20
N PRO A 453 9.60 0.72 -21.51
CA PRO A 453 10.13 -0.42 -22.26
C PRO A 453 11.51 -0.89 -21.77
N TRP A 454 12.27 -0.04 -21.08
CA TRP A 454 13.57 -0.42 -20.51
C TRP A 454 13.40 -1.13 -19.16
N VAL A 455 12.44 -0.68 -18.36
CA VAL A 455 12.08 -1.30 -17.07
C VAL A 455 11.42 -2.66 -17.33
N GLU A 456 10.49 -2.72 -18.28
CA GLU A 456 9.81 -3.95 -18.71
C GLU A 456 10.83 -5.02 -19.15
N ARG A 457 11.77 -4.67 -20.04
CA ARG A 457 12.84 -5.59 -20.45
C ARG A 457 13.72 -6.06 -19.30
N LEU A 458 14.13 -5.15 -18.41
CA LEU A 458 14.92 -5.51 -17.22
C LEU A 458 14.14 -6.50 -16.34
N PHE A 459 12.88 -6.20 -16.07
CA PHE A 459 12.01 -7.02 -15.23
C PHE A 459 11.78 -8.41 -15.84
N GLU A 460 11.32 -8.50 -17.09
CA GLU A 460 11.01 -9.77 -17.75
C GLU A 460 12.23 -10.69 -17.84
N GLN A 461 13.39 -10.15 -18.25
CA GLN A 461 14.61 -10.96 -18.35
C GLN A 461 15.14 -11.40 -16.99
N SER A 462 14.91 -10.59 -15.94
CA SER A 462 15.28 -10.96 -14.56
C SER A 462 14.32 -12.01 -14.00
N ARG A 463 13.01 -11.87 -14.26
CA ARG A 463 11.98 -12.87 -13.94
C ARG A 463 12.32 -14.20 -14.58
N ASP A 464 12.62 -14.21 -15.87
CA ASP A 464 12.93 -15.44 -16.60
C ASP A 464 14.18 -16.14 -16.04
N ALA A 465 15.18 -15.38 -15.58
CA ALA A 465 16.36 -15.94 -14.91
C ALA A 465 16.02 -16.58 -13.54
N VAL A 466 15.12 -15.96 -12.76
CA VAL A 466 14.64 -16.52 -11.47
C VAL A 466 13.79 -17.77 -11.70
N LEU A 467 12.94 -17.78 -12.73
CA LEU A 467 12.15 -18.96 -13.11
C LEU A 467 13.04 -20.12 -13.60
N ALA A 468 14.08 -19.83 -14.39
CA ALA A 468 15.06 -20.85 -14.81
C ALA A 468 15.84 -21.43 -13.62
N TYR A 469 16.11 -20.64 -12.58
CA TYR A 469 16.66 -21.14 -11.33
C TYR A 469 15.68 -22.08 -10.60
N ARG A 470 14.41 -21.68 -10.45
CA ARG A 470 13.36 -22.52 -9.85
C ARG A 470 13.24 -23.86 -10.57
N ASP A 471 13.31 -23.86 -11.89
CA ASP A 471 13.16 -25.06 -12.73
C ASP A 471 14.42 -25.94 -12.76
N GLY A 472 15.48 -25.57 -12.02
CA GLY A 472 16.73 -26.31 -11.92
C GLY A 472 17.63 -26.20 -13.16
N GLU A 473 17.28 -25.32 -14.10
CA GLU A 473 18.07 -25.11 -15.32
C GLU A 473 19.32 -24.27 -15.06
N TRP A 474 19.24 -23.34 -14.10
CA TRP A 474 20.31 -22.41 -13.75
C TRP A 474 20.72 -22.56 -12.28
N THR A 475 22.01 -22.34 -12.00
CA THR A 475 22.50 -22.24 -10.61
C THR A 475 22.15 -20.87 -10.02
N LYS A 476 22.14 -20.79 -8.69
CA LYS A 476 21.93 -19.54 -7.96
C LYS A 476 22.91 -18.45 -8.40
N GLU A 477 24.20 -18.79 -8.48
CA GLU A 477 25.27 -17.85 -8.84
C GLU A 477 25.08 -17.31 -10.26
N ARG A 478 24.73 -18.18 -11.22
CA ARG A 478 24.45 -17.78 -12.61
C ARG A 478 23.26 -16.82 -12.68
N THR A 479 22.21 -17.08 -11.91
CA THR A 479 21.01 -16.22 -11.87
C THR A 479 21.32 -14.86 -11.27
N ILE A 480 22.08 -14.82 -10.16
CA ILE A 480 22.53 -13.57 -9.54
C ILE A 480 23.38 -12.75 -10.53
N ASP A 481 24.39 -13.38 -11.13
CA ASP A 481 25.28 -12.73 -12.11
C ASP A 481 24.49 -12.15 -13.28
N ARG A 482 23.50 -12.90 -13.78
CA ARG A 482 22.63 -12.43 -14.85
C ARG A 482 21.82 -11.21 -14.43
N ILE A 483 21.21 -11.20 -13.25
CA ILE A 483 20.43 -10.05 -12.76
C ILE A 483 21.32 -8.80 -12.66
N TYR A 484 22.53 -8.91 -12.11
CA TYR A 484 23.47 -7.79 -12.04
C TYR A 484 23.96 -7.32 -13.41
N GLU A 485 24.16 -8.25 -14.35
CA GLU A 485 24.45 -7.92 -15.75
C GLU A 485 23.32 -7.10 -16.38
N LEU A 486 22.07 -7.54 -16.22
CA LEU A 486 20.89 -6.85 -16.73
C LEU A 486 20.72 -5.46 -16.11
N LEU A 487 20.89 -5.33 -14.79
CA LEU A 487 20.86 -4.05 -14.10
C LEU A 487 21.90 -3.08 -14.67
N ARG A 488 23.12 -3.55 -14.91
CA ARG A 488 24.21 -2.76 -15.50
C ARG A 488 23.91 -2.35 -16.94
N GLN A 489 23.41 -3.27 -17.76
CA GLN A 489 23.09 -3.04 -19.17
C GLN A 489 21.87 -2.12 -19.36
N SER A 490 20.93 -2.12 -18.41
CA SER A 490 19.70 -1.32 -18.50
C SER A 490 19.99 0.19 -18.58
N GLY A 491 21.08 0.66 -17.96
CA GLY A 491 21.36 2.09 -17.77
C GLY A 491 20.39 2.80 -16.81
N LEU A 492 19.43 2.08 -16.22
CA LEU A 492 18.36 2.65 -15.39
C LEU A 492 18.85 3.03 -13.98
N CYS A 493 19.97 2.46 -13.53
CA CYS A 493 20.53 2.67 -12.20
C CYS A 493 21.27 4.02 -12.09
N PRO A 494 20.82 4.96 -11.26
CA PRO A 494 21.56 6.19 -10.97
C PRO A 494 22.95 5.90 -10.37
N GLN A 495 23.99 6.52 -10.94
CA GLN A 495 25.37 6.38 -10.43
C GLN A 495 25.57 6.87 -8.99
N VAL A 496 24.64 7.68 -8.49
CA VAL A 496 24.68 8.19 -7.11
C VAL A 496 24.22 7.15 -6.08
N TRP A 497 23.78 5.98 -6.54
CA TRP A 497 23.34 4.86 -5.72
C TRP A 497 24.30 3.67 -5.83
N GLY A 498 24.35 2.83 -4.80
CA GLY A 498 25.06 1.56 -4.83
C GLY A 498 24.24 0.39 -5.36
N THR A 499 23.26 0.63 -6.24
CA THR A 499 22.38 -0.44 -6.78
C THR A 499 23.16 -1.60 -7.41
N LEU A 500 24.32 -1.33 -8.03
CA LEU A 500 25.16 -2.35 -8.67
C LEU A 500 26.19 -2.99 -7.73
N ASP A 501 26.33 -2.48 -6.50
CA ASP A 501 27.21 -3.05 -5.48
C ASP A 501 26.39 -3.99 -4.59
N PRO A 502 26.63 -5.31 -4.58
CA PRO A 502 25.90 -6.24 -3.72
C PRO A 502 26.08 -5.96 -2.22
N GLN A 503 27.16 -5.29 -1.82
CA GLN A 503 27.41 -4.93 -0.41
C GLN A 503 26.61 -3.72 0.06
N ASP A 504 26.17 -2.84 -0.86
CA ASP A 504 25.27 -1.73 -0.52
C ASP A 504 23.82 -2.24 -0.39
N ARG A 505 23.48 -2.73 0.79
CA ARG A 505 22.16 -3.31 1.08
C ARG A 505 21.03 -2.27 1.20
N CYS A 506 21.28 -1.00 0.85
CA CYS A 506 20.28 0.04 0.64
C CYS A 506 20.37 0.58 -0.80
N PRO A 507 19.94 -0.19 -1.81
CA PRO A 507 20.30 0.05 -3.22
C PRO A 507 19.77 1.35 -3.83
N ALA A 508 18.77 2.00 -3.23
CA ALA A 508 18.24 3.29 -3.66
C ALA A 508 18.83 4.49 -2.87
N GLY A 509 19.67 4.22 -1.86
CA GLY A 509 20.05 5.20 -0.86
C GLY A 509 18.85 5.79 -0.10
N VAL A 510 19.07 6.90 0.59
CA VAL A 510 18.02 7.64 1.30
C VAL A 510 17.43 8.75 0.43
N PHE A 511 16.15 9.09 0.65
CA PHE A 511 15.45 10.18 -0.05
C PHE A 511 15.24 11.41 0.84
N THR A 512 16.27 11.79 1.61
CA THR A 512 16.32 13.10 2.28
C THR A 512 16.67 14.21 1.26
N LEU A 513 16.55 15.47 1.66
CA LEU A 513 16.61 16.60 0.73
C LEU A 513 17.88 16.63 -0.13
N TRP A 514 19.05 16.40 0.48
CA TRP A 514 20.34 16.44 -0.24
C TRP A 514 20.54 15.28 -1.23
N PRO A 515 20.38 14.00 -0.82
CA PRO A 515 20.33 12.86 -1.74
C PRO A 515 19.31 13.02 -2.87
N LEU A 516 18.10 13.50 -2.58
CA LEU A 516 17.06 13.75 -3.58
C LEU A 516 17.55 14.74 -4.65
N MET A 517 18.19 15.84 -4.22
CA MET A 517 18.76 16.80 -5.16
C MET A 517 19.85 16.19 -6.06
N ARG A 518 20.67 15.26 -5.55
CA ARG A 518 21.66 14.54 -6.37
C ARG A 518 20.99 13.67 -7.44
N ILE A 519 19.88 13.02 -7.11
CA ILE A 519 19.10 12.22 -8.06
C ILE A 519 18.49 13.12 -9.14
N LEU A 520 17.91 14.26 -8.76
CA LEU A 520 17.35 15.22 -9.73
C LEU A 520 18.43 15.78 -10.68
N LEU A 521 19.63 16.08 -10.16
CA LEU A 521 20.77 16.51 -10.98
C LEU A 521 21.26 15.40 -11.91
N TRP A 522 21.34 14.16 -11.42
CA TRP A 522 21.64 13.01 -12.27
C TRP A 522 20.59 12.86 -13.38
N GLY A 523 19.32 12.89 -13.02
CA GLY A 523 18.19 12.80 -13.94
C GLY A 523 18.26 13.84 -15.06
N LYS A 524 18.62 15.08 -14.71
CA LYS A 524 18.72 16.19 -15.65
C LYS A 524 19.96 16.14 -16.54
N PHE A 525 21.12 15.78 -16.01
CA PHE A 525 22.41 15.99 -16.69
C PHE A 525 23.17 14.71 -17.06
N ARG A 526 22.91 13.59 -16.39
CA ARG A 526 23.72 12.36 -16.51
C ARG A 526 22.94 11.10 -16.86
N SER A 527 21.61 11.11 -16.72
CA SER A 527 20.76 9.97 -17.05
C SER A 527 20.85 9.60 -18.55
N PRO A 528 20.60 8.34 -18.93
CA PRO A 528 20.53 7.93 -20.32
C PRO A 528 19.49 8.72 -21.12
N ARG A 529 19.63 8.79 -22.44
CA ARG A 529 18.71 9.54 -23.32
C ARG A 529 17.24 9.11 -23.17
N HIS A 530 16.98 7.83 -22.90
CA HIS A 530 15.61 7.32 -22.73
C HIS A 530 14.99 7.64 -21.36
N VAL A 531 15.79 8.08 -20.38
CA VAL A 531 15.33 8.58 -19.07
C VAL A 531 15.22 10.10 -19.10
N ARG A 532 16.21 10.76 -19.70
CA ARG A 532 16.36 12.21 -19.73
C ARG A 532 15.19 12.90 -20.43
N GLY A 533 14.54 13.83 -19.72
CA GLY A 533 13.45 14.62 -20.29
C GLY A 533 12.06 13.98 -20.15
N SER A 534 12.00 12.71 -19.78
CA SER A 534 10.75 12.04 -19.40
C SER A 534 10.68 11.88 -17.89
N TYR A 535 11.72 11.31 -17.27
CA TYR A 535 11.78 11.07 -15.83
C TYR A 535 12.73 12.04 -15.14
N PHE A 536 12.45 12.36 -13.88
CA PHE A 536 13.27 13.22 -13.03
C PHE A 536 13.42 14.65 -13.58
N THR A 537 12.37 15.17 -14.25
CA THR A 537 12.41 16.49 -14.88
C THR A 537 11.92 17.58 -13.92
N GLY A 538 12.86 18.35 -13.36
CA GLY A 538 12.51 19.45 -12.47
C GLY A 538 12.10 18.99 -11.07
N GLY A 539 11.05 19.58 -10.49
CA GLY A 539 10.60 19.27 -9.12
C GLY A 539 11.32 20.04 -8.01
N ALA A 540 12.56 20.52 -8.21
CA ALA A 540 13.28 21.25 -7.17
C ALA A 540 12.52 22.48 -6.62
N ARG A 541 11.84 23.24 -7.49
CA ARG A 541 10.98 24.38 -7.08
C ARG A 541 9.75 23.91 -6.30
N MET A 542 9.12 22.80 -6.72
CA MET A 542 7.99 22.20 -6.01
C MET A 542 8.44 21.74 -4.62
N VAL A 543 9.53 20.99 -4.52
CA VAL A 543 10.10 20.52 -3.25
C VAL A 543 10.39 21.70 -2.32
N GLY A 544 10.99 22.78 -2.83
CA GLY A 544 11.23 24.00 -2.04
C GLY A 544 9.94 24.66 -1.55
N LYS A 545 8.91 24.76 -2.40
CA LYS A 545 7.58 25.29 -2.03
C LYS A 545 6.91 24.43 -0.97
N GLU A 546 6.87 23.11 -1.15
CA GLU A 546 6.29 22.18 -0.20
C GLU A 546 7.05 22.20 1.13
N ALA A 547 8.39 22.28 1.11
CA ALA A 547 9.19 22.37 2.33
C ALA A 547 8.84 23.62 3.15
N ALA A 548 8.66 24.77 2.50
CA ALA A 548 8.22 26.01 3.15
C ALA A 548 6.80 25.89 3.73
N GLN A 549 5.87 25.28 2.99
CA GLN A 549 4.50 25.04 3.45
C GLN A 549 4.44 24.08 4.64
N THR A 550 5.18 22.98 4.58
CA THR A 550 5.32 22.02 5.68
C THR A 550 5.88 22.70 6.92
N TYR A 551 6.94 23.51 6.77
CA TYR A 551 7.52 24.26 7.89
C TYR A 551 6.50 25.23 8.52
N ALA A 552 5.81 26.03 7.71
CA ALA A 552 4.78 26.97 8.18
C ALA A 552 3.61 26.25 8.89
N THR A 553 3.26 25.06 8.42
CA THR A 553 2.22 24.23 9.01
C THR A 553 2.65 23.68 10.37
N GLU A 554 3.88 23.17 10.48
CA GLU A 554 4.39 22.62 11.73
C GLU A 554 4.71 23.69 12.78
N LEU A 555 5.01 24.94 12.38
CA LEU A 555 5.10 26.05 13.33
C LEU A 555 3.82 26.23 14.17
N ARG A 556 2.66 25.87 13.62
CA ARG A 556 1.37 25.92 14.33
C ARG A 556 1.16 24.74 15.28
N SER A 557 1.87 23.63 15.10
CA SER A 557 1.70 22.39 15.88
C SER A 557 2.65 22.31 17.09
N GLY A 558 3.71 23.13 17.12
CA GLY A 558 4.60 23.32 18.27
C GLY A 558 6.08 23.04 17.98
N ALA A 559 6.96 23.58 18.83
CA ALA A 559 8.42 23.58 18.60
C ALA A 559 9.04 22.17 18.43
N THR A 560 8.55 21.17 19.17
CA THR A 560 9.04 19.78 19.09
C THR A 560 8.81 19.18 17.70
N GLN A 561 7.62 19.37 17.14
CA GLN A 561 7.24 18.81 15.85
C GLN A 561 8.01 19.50 14.71
N VAL A 562 8.22 20.81 14.80
CA VAL A 562 9.09 21.56 13.87
C VAL A 562 10.51 21.00 13.88
N HIS A 563 11.08 20.77 15.06
CA HIS A 563 12.43 20.22 15.19
C HIS A 563 12.53 18.82 14.57
N GLN A 564 11.56 17.95 14.81
CA GLN A 564 11.52 16.60 14.23
C GLN A 564 11.43 16.64 12.71
N THR A 565 10.51 17.44 12.16
CA THR A 565 10.35 17.60 10.71
C THR A 565 11.63 18.13 10.06
N LEU A 566 12.26 19.16 10.65
CA LEU A 566 13.54 19.68 10.14
C LEU A 566 14.65 18.64 10.23
N ARG A 567 14.78 17.91 11.35
CA ARG A 567 15.74 16.81 11.49
C ARG A 567 15.54 15.79 10.37
N ASP A 568 14.30 15.39 10.13
CA ASP A 568 13.96 14.31 9.19
C ASP A 568 14.06 14.71 7.72
N MET A 569 14.06 16.02 7.41
CA MET A 569 14.40 16.53 6.07
C MET A 569 15.86 16.23 5.70
N TRP A 570 16.75 16.10 6.69
CA TRP A 570 18.20 15.98 6.48
C TRP A 570 18.75 14.62 6.91
N PHE A 571 18.21 14.01 7.97
CA PHE A 571 18.69 12.78 8.58
C PHE A 571 17.60 11.70 8.62
N ASN A 572 17.93 10.47 8.22
CA ASN A 572 16.96 9.37 8.20
C ASN A 572 16.93 8.57 9.52
N TRP A 573 18.01 8.61 10.31
CA TRP A 573 18.08 7.88 11.59
C TRP A 573 17.66 8.74 12.77
N ASN A 574 16.80 8.20 13.64
CA ASN A 574 16.40 8.83 14.91
C ASN A 574 16.02 7.77 15.96
N ARG A 575 15.52 8.22 17.12
CA ARG A 575 15.09 7.36 18.26
C ARG A 575 13.61 7.51 18.60
N ASP A 576 12.78 7.96 17.66
CA ASP A 576 11.35 8.17 17.96
C ASP A 576 10.62 6.84 18.25
N TRP A 577 11.17 5.72 17.77
CA TRP A 577 10.72 4.35 18.03
C TRP A 577 11.02 3.82 19.45
N THR A 578 11.89 4.48 20.23
CA THR A 578 12.28 3.99 21.56
C THR A 578 11.32 4.44 22.67
N ARG A 579 10.42 5.40 22.39
CA ARG A 579 9.64 6.07 23.42
C ARG A 579 8.27 5.44 23.58
N ARG A 580 8.12 4.58 24.59
CA ARG A 580 6.84 4.41 25.28
C ARG A 580 6.73 5.49 26.35
N PRO A 581 5.73 6.39 26.34
CA PRO A 581 5.21 6.86 27.62
C PRO A 581 4.71 5.61 28.34
N ALA A 582 5.20 5.33 29.54
CA ALA A 582 4.49 4.41 30.42
C ALA A 582 3.04 4.90 30.50
N PRO A 583 2.02 4.00 30.50
CA PRO A 583 0.68 4.42 30.88
C PRO A 583 0.84 5.17 32.20
N ARG A 584 0.36 6.41 32.28
CA ARG A 584 0.24 7.08 33.58
C ARG A 584 -0.61 6.12 34.40
N SER A 585 0.01 5.40 35.33
CA SER A 585 -0.75 4.70 36.34
C SER A 585 -1.65 5.76 36.93
N ALA A 586 -2.96 5.51 36.94
CA ALA A 586 -3.82 6.23 37.84
C ALA A 586 -3.23 5.95 39.22
N ALA A 587 -2.41 6.88 39.73
CA ALA A 587 -1.87 6.81 41.07
C ALA A 587 -3.09 6.64 41.95
N GLY A 588 -3.21 5.43 42.53
CA GLY A 588 -4.30 5.09 43.42
C GLY A 588 -4.37 6.18 44.47
N ARG A 589 -5.50 6.89 44.52
CA ARG A 589 -5.89 7.52 45.78
C ARG A 589 -5.93 6.38 46.81
N PRO A 590 -5.21 6.49 47.93
CA PRO A 590 -5.34 5.49 48.98
C PRO A 590 -6.81 5.45 49.43
N PRO A 591 -7.38 4.26 49.71
CA PRO A 591 -8.76 4.15 50.15
C PRO A 591 -8.93 4.98 51.43
N GLY A 592 -9.91 5.89 51.38
CA GLY A 592 -10.25 6.76 52.48
C GLY A 592 -10.59 5.96 53.73
N THR A 593 -10.00 6.38 54.84
CA THR A 593 -10.40 6.02 56.20
C THR A 593 -11.90 6.28 56.40
N ALA A 594 -12.65 5.24 56.74
CA ALA A 594 -14.04 5.36 57.17
C ALA A 594 -14.13 6.26 58.42
N PRO A 595 -15.14 7.15 58.53
CA PRO A 595 -15.36 7.90 59.75
C PRO A 595 -15.88 6.97 60.84
N ALA A 596 -15.22 6.98 61.99
CA ALA A 596 -15.69 6.37 63.21
C ALA A 596 -17.05 6.96 63.59
N ARG A 597 -18.00 6.08 63.91
CA ARG A 597 -19.17 6.44 64.72
C ARG A 597 -18.67 6.59 66.15
N ASP A 598 -18.72 7.82 66.66
CA ASP A 598 -19.43 8.20 67.88
C ASP A 598 -19.50 9.74 67.96
#